data_AF-A0A5S3YP75-F1
#
_entry.id   AF-A0A5S3YP75-F1
#
_cell.length_a   1.000
_cell.length_b   1.000
_cell.length_c   1.000
_cell.angle_alpha   90.00
_cell.angle_beta   90.00
_cell.angle_gamma   90.00
#
_symmetry.space_group_name_H-M   'P 1'
#
loop_
_entity.id
_entity.type
_entity.pdbx_description
1 polymer ?
#
loop_
_entity_poly.entity_id
_entity_poly.type
_entity_poly.pdbx_seq_one_letter_code
_entity_poly.pdbx_strand_id
1 'polypeptide(L)'
;MTEKLVIRVGQSQQDSVHWLIFSAHDEQIIASGELTNGGELSQLTEKAATRETALLLPSSQVQLKAVALPTKWNRKLEQALPFMLEEQLACDVDDVFIAIGKPVQE
;
A
#
# COMPACT_ATOMS: atom_id res chain seq x y z
N MET A 1 -3.32 -7.36 -22.25
CA MET A 1 -3.81 -6.74 -21.01
C MET A 1 -2.59 -6.24 -20.25
N THR A 2 -2.21 -4.98 -20.47
CA THR A 2 -0.95 -4.39 -19.95
C THR A 2 -1.18 -3.00 -19.37
N GLU A 3 -2.44 -2.57 -19.26
CA GLU A 3 -2.82 -1.29 -18.68
C GLU A 3 -3.01 -1.44 -17.17
N LYS A 4 -2.43 -0.52 -16.41
CA LYS A 4 -2.51 -0.48 -14.95
C LYS A 4 -2.99 0.88 -14.49
N LEU A 5 -4.01 0.89 -13.65
CA LEU A 5 -4.46 2.07 -12.93
C LEU A 5 -3.60 2.23 -11.67
N VAL A 6 -2.89 3.35 -11.55
CA VAL A 6 -2.09 3.70 -10.37
C VAL A 6 -2.77 4.87 -9.70
N ILE A 7 -3.01 4.76 -8.39
CA ILE A 7 -3.69 5.76 -7.58
C ILE A 7 -2.78 6.13 -6.43
N ARG A 8 -2.41 7.40 -6.30
CA ARG A 8 -1.65 7.95 -5.18
C ARG A 8 -2.58 8.73 -4.27
N VAL A 9 -2.72 8.26 -3.03
CA VAL A 9 -3.51 8.95 -2.01
C VAL A 9 -2.64 9.86 -1.14
N GLY A 10 -3.26 10.89 -0.58
CA GLY A 10 -2.64 11.73 0.44
C GLY A 10 -2.72 11.12 1.84
N GLN A 11 -2.40 11.93 2.84
CA GLN A 11 -2.33 11.48 4.23
C GLN A 11 -3.72 11.38 4.88
N SER A 12 -4.61 12.29 4.54
CA SER A 12 -5.95 12.37 5.06
C SER A 12 -6.96 12.19 3.94
N GLN A 13 -8.20 11.87 4.29
CA GLN A 13 -9.28 11.75 3.31
C GLN A 13 -9.55 13.07 2.56
N GLN A 14 -9.14 14.21 3.12
CA GLN A 14 -9.28 15.54 2.51
C GLN A 14 -8.18 15.87 1.48
N ASP A 15 -7.09 15.10 1.47
CA ASP A 15 -6.00 15.35 0.53
C ASP A 15 -6.39 14.91 -0.88
N SER A 16 -5.88 15.64 -1.86
CA SER A 16 -6.08 15.35 -3.27
C SER A 16 -5.48 13.99 -3.65
N VAL A 17 -6.21 13.25 -4.47
CA VAL A 17 -5.82 11.93 -4.95
C VAL A 17 -5.40 12.05 -6.41
N HIS A 18 -4.17 11.66 -6.71
CA HIS A 18 -3.69 11.65 -8.09
C HIS A 18 -3.82 10.25 -8.65
N TRP A 19 -4.23 10.13 -9.91
CA TRP A 19 -4.32 8.83 -10.56
C TRP A 19 -3.79 8.90 -11.99
N LEU A 20 -3.32 7.77 -12.48
CA LEU A 20 -2.88 7.61 -13.86
C LEU A 20 -3.14 6.19 -14.35
N ILE A 21 -3.32 6.05 -15.66
CA ILE A 21 -3.38 4.77 -16.36
C ILE A 21 -2.08 4.65 -17.14
N PHE A 22 -1.29 3.64 -16.81
CA PHE A 22 0.00 3.35 -17.44
C PHE A 22 -0.13 2.12 -18.34
N SER A 23 0.33 2.22 -19.60
CA SER A 23 0.52 1.05 -20.47
C SER A 23 1.93 0.52 -20.25
N ALA A 24 2.06 -0.68 -19.69
CA ALA A 24 3.35 -1.37 -19.61
C ALA A 24 3.86 -1.84 -20.98
N HIS A 25 2.99 -1.90 -22.00
CA HIS A 25 3.39 -2.32 -23.34
C HIS A 25 4.06 -1.18 -24.10
N ASP A 26 3.49 0.02 -24.01
CA ASP A 26 3.94 1.21 -24.73
C ASP A 26 4.78 2.16 -23.84
N GLU A 27 5.01 1.76 -22.58
CA GLU A 27 5.74 2.53 -21.56
C GLU A 27 5.28 4.00 -21.43
N GLN A 28 3.96 4.23 -21.52
CA GLN A 28 3.39 5.57 -21.54
C GLN A 28 2.16 5.73 -20.66
N ILE A 29 1.88 6.98 -20.29
CA ILE A 29 0.67 7.38 -19.59
C ILE A 29 -0.45 7.56 -20.62
N ILE A 30 -1.49 6.73 -20.54
CA ILE A 30 -2.67 6.79 -21.41
C ILE A 30 -3.63 7.88 -20.93
N ALA A 31 -3.80 7.99 -19.61
CA ALA A 31 -4.65 8.99 -18.98
C ALA A 31 -4.12 9.32 -17.59
N SER A 32 -4.37 10.53 -17.13
CA SER A 32 -4.09 10.94 -15.75
C SER A 32 -5.11 11.96 -15.29
N GLY A 33 -5.25 12.09 -13.98
CA GLY A 33 -6.11 13.09 -13.39
C GLY A 33 -5.88 13.25 -11.90
N GLU A 34 -6.67 14.13 -11.33
CA GLU A 34 -6.67 14.44 -9.91
C GLU A 34 -8.11 14.47 -9.42
N LEU A 35 -8.32 13.96 -8.21
CA LEU A 35 -9.57 14.05 -7.48
C LEU A 35 -9.34 14.97 -6.30
N THR A 36 -10.36 15.74 -5.95
CA THR A 36 -10.30 16.71 -4.85
C THR A 36 -9.95 16.06 -3.51
N ASN A 37 -10.50 14.87 -3.25
CA ASN A 37 -10.35 14.17 -1.99
C ASN A 37 -10.65 12.66 -2.14
N GLY A 38 -10.39 11.87 -1.09
CA GLY A 38 -10.60 10.42 -1.07
C GLY A 38 -12.05 9.95 -1.18
N GLY A 39 -13.03 10.82 -0.92
CA GLY A 39 -14.45 10.50 -1.10
C GLY A 39 -14.84 10.27 -2.58
N GLU A 40 -14.05 10.82 -3.50
CA GLU A 40 -14.31 10.77 -4.94
C GLU A 40 -13.67 9.52 -5.61
N LEU A 41 -13.01 8.64 -4.84
CA LEU A 41 -12.38 7.42 -5.35
C LEU A 41 -13.34 6.53 -6.15
N SER A 42 -14.62 6.55 -5.81
CA SER A 42 -15.69 5.84 -6.52
C SER A 42 -15.79 6.21 -8.00
N GLN A 43 -15.33 7.41 -8.41
CA GLN A 43 -15.29 7.82 -9.82
C GLN A 43 -14.31 7.00 -10.66
N LEU A 44 -13.33 6.35 -10.02
CA LEU A 44 -12.36 5.49 -10.69
C LEU A 44 -12.85 4.05 -10.86
N THR A 45 -14.03 3.70 -10.34
CA THR A 45 -14.56 2.33 -10.37
C THR A 45 -14.64 1.77 -11.79
N GLU A 46 -15.15 2.56 -12.75
CA GLU A 46 -15.24 2.12 -14.14
C GLU A 46 -13.86 1.94 -14.77
N LYS A 47 -12.88 2.77 -14.39
CA LYS A 47 -11.49 2.68 -14.88
C LYS A 47 -10.76 1.46 -14.29
N ALA A 48 -11.11 1.07 -13.07
CA ALA A 48 -10.55 -0.07 -12.35
C ALA A 48 -11.15 -1.42 -12.80
N ALA A 49 -12.39 -1.44 -13.29
CA ALA A 49 -13.11 -2.67 -13.63
C ALA A 49 -12.40 -3.57 -14.65
N THR A 50 -11.62 -2.99 -15.56
CA THR A 50 -10.95 -3.71 -16.66
C THR A 50 -9.43 -3.72 -16.55
N ARG A 51 -8.86 -3.24 -15.44
CA ARG A 51 -7.41 -3.00 -15.28
C ARG A 51 -6.90 -3.45 -13.93
N GLU A 52 -5.64 -3.83 -13.88
CA GLU A 52 -4.96 -3.99 -12.58
C GLU A 52 -4.88 -2.64 -11.89
N THR A 53 -5.21 -2.58 -10.60
CA THR A 53 -5.18 -1.34 -9.81
C THR A 53 -4.12 -1.43 -8.73
N ALA A 54 -3.25 -0.42 -8.65
CA ALA A 54 -2.28 -0.26 -7.57
C ALA A 54 -2.51 1.04 -6.82
N LEU A 55 -2.57 0.93 -5.49
CA LEU A 55 -2.66 2.07 -4.59
C LEU A 55 -1.27 2.37 -4.01
N LEU A 56 -0.85 3.62 -4.11
CA LEU A 56 0.37 4.15 -3.52
C LEU A 56 -0.01 4.93 -2.27
N LEU A 57 0.41 4.41 -1.12
CA LEU A 57 0.26 5.07 0.16
C LEU A 57 1.42 6.05 0.40
N PRO A 58 1.19 7.15 1.12
CA PRO A 58 2.27 8.04 1.53
C PRO A 58 3.23 7.30 2.47
N SER A 59 4.53 7.34 2.14
CA SER A 59 5.57 6.65 2.94
C SER A 59 5.67 7.17 4.37
N SER A 60 5.20 8.39 4.64
CA SER A 60 5.13 8.94 6.00
C SER A 60 4.13 8.22 6.90
N GLN A 61 3.21 7.43 6.34
CA GLN A 61 2.21 6.64 7.09
C GLN A 61 2.54 5.15 7.17
N VAL A 62 3.62 4.72 6.51
CA VAL A 62 3.99 3.32 6.45
C VAL A 62 5.40 3.16 6.98
N GLN A 63 5.56 2.29 7.98
CA GLN A 63 6.88 1.91 8.47
C GLN A 63 7.31 0.60 7.78
N LEU A 64 8.42 0.65 7.06
CA LEU A 64 9.07 -0.55 6.52
C LEU A 64 10.20 -0.97 7.47
N LYS A 65 10.20 -2.25 7.86
CA LYS A 65 11.14 -2.75 8.86
C LYS A 65 11.56 -4.18 8.57
N ALA A 66 12.87 -4.43 8.68
CA ALA A 66 13.41 -5.78 8.74
C ALA A 66 13.46 -6.24 10.20
N VAL A 67 13.01 -7.46 10.47
CA VAL A 67 12.91 -8.01 11.82
C VAL A 67 13.67 -9.33 11.86
N ALA A 68 14.66 -9.42 12.75
CA ALA A 68 15.38 -10.66 12.98
C ALA A 68 14.44 -11.67 13.65
N LEU A 69 14.25 -12.81 12.99
CA LEU A 69 13.37 -13.86 13.50
C LEU A 69 14.15 -14.81 14.40
N PRO A 70 13.67 -15.13 15.61
CA PRO A 70 14.33 -16.06 16.52
C PRO A 70 14.30 -17.51 15.99
N THR A 71 13.34 -17.83 15.13
CA THR A 71 13.15 -19.14 14.52
C THR A 71 12.62 -19.01 13.09
N LYS A 72 12.51 -20.13 12.37
CA LYS A 72 11.89 -20.14 11.04
C LYS A 72 10.45 -19.65 11.10
N TRP A 73 10.06 -18.91 10.05
CA TRP A 73 8.69 -18.41 9.88
C TRP A 73 7.65 -19.53 10.04
N ASN A 74 6.67 -19.30 10.88
CA ASN A 74 5.57 -20.21 11.15
C ASN A 74 4.36 -19.44 11.67
N ARG A 75 3.18 -20.08 11.68
CA ARG A 75 1.92 -19.45 12.09
C ARG A 75 1.91 -18.90 13.53
N LYS A 76 2.67 -19.52 14.45
CA LYS A 76 2.79 -18.99 15.83
C LYS A 76 3.61 -17.72 15.87
N LEU A 77 4.67 -17.66 15.07
CA LEU A 77 5.52 -16.47 14.95
C LEU A 77 4.75 -15.31 14.32
N GLU A 78 3.90 -15.58 13.32
CA GLU A 78 2.99 -14.59 12.73
C GLU A 78 2.06 -13.97 13.79
N GLN A 79 1.48 -14.79 14.66
CA GLN A 79 0.61 -14.32 15.76
C GLN A 79 1.36 -13.58 16.86
N ALA A 80 2.63 -13.92 17.09
CA ALA A 80 3.48 -13.28 18.08
C ALA A 80 4.18 -12.02 17.56
N LEU A 81 4.25 -11.83 16.24
CA LEU A 81 4.95 -10.72 15.59
C LEU A 81 4.50 -9.33 16.09
N PRO A 82 3.20 -9.05 16.27
CA PRO A 82 2.75 -7.77 16.81
C PRO A 82 3.40 -7.50 18.19
N PHE A 83 3.29 -8.44 19.13
CA PHE A 83 3.86 -8.33 20.46
C PHE A 83 5.39 -8.18 20.45
N MET A 84 6.08 -8.83 19.51
CA MET A 84 7.53 -8.68 19.35
C MET A 84 7.95 -7.29 18.86
N LEU A 85 7.04 -6.55 18.24
CA LEU A 85 7.28 -5.23 17.67
C LEU A 85 6.75 -4.09 18.55
N GLU A 86 5.95 -4.40 19.57
CA GLU A 86 5.26 -3.43 20.44
C GLU A 86 6.22 -2.36 21.01
N GLU A 87 7.34 -2.76 21.61
CA GLU A 87 8.34 -1.84 22.17
C GLU A 87 9.01 -0.93 21.13
N GLN A 88 8.85 -1.25 19.85
CA GLN A 88 9.49 -0.55 18.74
C GLN A 88 8.52 0.31 17.93
N LEU A 89 7.23 0.28 18.29
CA LEU A 89 6.19 1.11 17.71
C LEU A 89 5.94 2.32 18.62
N ALA A 90 5.64 3.48 18.02
CA ALA A 90 5.28 4.69 18.75
C ALA A 90 3.77 4.79 19.02
N CYS A 91 3.01 3.75 18.69
CA CYS A 91 1.57 3.64 18.77
C CYS A 91 1.20 2.24 19.31
N ASP A 92 -0.07 2.07 19.67
CA ASP A 92 -0.57 0.77 20.07
C ASP A 92 -0.46 -0.22 18.90
N VAL A 93 -0.12 -1.47 19.22
CA VAL A 93 0.02 -2.54 18.23
C VAL A 93 -1.34 -3.02 17.71
N ASP A 94 -2.40 -2.89 18.51
CA ASP A 94 -3.77 -3.25 18.10
C ASP A 94 -4.35 -2.25 17.09
N ASP A 95 -3.77 -1.05 16.98
CA ASP A 95 -4.17 0.01 16.03
C ASP A 95 -3.43 -0.06 14.68
N VAL A 96 -2.50 -1.00 14.50
CA VAL A 96 -1.71 -1.10 13.26
C VAL A 96 -2.01 -2.34 12.45
N PHE A 97 -1.99 -2.19 11.13
CA PHE A 97 -1.98 -3.31 10.21
C PHE A 97 -0.55 -3.71 9.87
N ILE A 98 -0.19 -4.97 10.14
CA ILE A 98 1.14 -5.51 9.84
C ILE A 98 1.06 -6.39 8.59
N ALA A 99 1.74 -5.96 7.53
CA ALA A 99 1.92 -6.74 6.31
C ALA A 99 3.30 -7.40 6.30
N ILE A 100 3.34 -8.71 6.04
CA ILE A 100 4.59 -9.47 5.96
C ILE A 100 5.09 -9.49 4.52
N GLY A 101 6.29 -8.93 4.31
CA GLY A 101 6.99 -8.96 3.03
C GLY A 101 7.72 -10.28 2.77
N LYS A 102 8.38 -10.37 1.61
CA LYS A 102 9.28 -11.49 1.31
C LYS A 102 10.47 -11.47 2.29
N PRO A 103 10.94 -12.64 2.75
CA PRO A 103 12.11 -12.71 3.61
C PRO A 103 13.31 -12.12 2.85
N VAL A 104 13.97 -11.15 3.46
CA VAL A 104 15.23 -10.59 2.97
C VAL A 104 16.33 -11.43 3.59
N GLN A 105 17.13 -12.10 2.76
CA GLN A 105 18.40 -12.69 3.21
C GLN A 105 19.43 -11.57 3.11
N GLU A 106 19.91 -11.09 4.26
CA GLU A 106 21.13 -10.26 4.34
C GLU A 106 22.38 -11.15 4.24
#